data_AF-A0A9I9DZ42-F1
#
_entry.id   AF-A0A9I9DZ42-F1
#
_cell.length_a   1.000
_cell.length_b   1.000
_cell.length_c   1.000
_cell.angle_alpha   90.00
_cell.angle_beta   90.00
_cell.angle_gamma   90.00
#
_symmetry.space_group_name_H-M   'P 1'
#
loop_
_entity.id
_entity.type
_entity.pdbx_description
1 polymer ?
#
loop_
_entity_poly.entity_id
_entity_poly.type
_entity_poly.pdbx_seq_one_letter_code
_entity_poly.pdbx_strand_id
1 'polypeptide(L)'
;MRLQSEPQSTDPEPPECTRKTVHCFYMILTASDTSTHGGFSVLRKHATESLPPFDIIQSTPTQELAAKDLHGYEPKFKHILRGTYFILSYFKYVHSLTINF
;
A
#
# COMPACT_ATOMS: atom_id res chain seq x y z
N MET A 1 -46.61 -47.21 12.54
CA MET A 1 -46.20 -45.85 12.93
C MET A 1 -44.97 -45.50 12.11
N ARG A 2 -45.04 -44.48 11.25
CA ARG A 2 -43.94 -44.02 10.39
C ARG A 2 -43.10 -43.03 11.21
N LEU A 3 -41.80 -43.27 11.37
CA LEU A 3 -40.88 -42.25 11.88
C LEU A 3 -40.40 -41.42 10.69
N GLN A 4 -40.66 -40.12 10.75
CA GLN A 4 -40.18 -39.10 9.81
C GLN A 4 -38.67 -38.91 10.00
N SER A 5 -37.91 -39.10 8.93
CA SER A 5 -36.50 -38.71 8.85
C SER A 5 -36.39 -37.31 8.23
N GLU A 6 -35.86 -36.36 8.98
CA GLU A 6 -35.51 -35.02 8.50
C GLU A 6 -34.27 -35.10 7.59
N PRO A 7 -34.27 -34.50 6.39
CA PRO A 7 -33.09 -34.51 5.54
C PRO A 7 -32.09 -33.48 6.09
N GLN A 8 -30.99 -33.98 6.64
CA GLN A 8 -29.83 -33.20 7.02
C GLN A 8 -29.26 -32.53 5.76
N SER A 9 -29.49 -31.23 5.63
CA SER A 9 -28.98 -30.41 4.53
C SER A 9 -27.45 -30.46 4.50
N THR A 10 -26.89 -31.22 3.56
CA THR A 10 -25.47 -31.24 3.20
C THR A 10 -25.17 -30.15 2.18
N ASP A 11 -25.51 -28.90 2.47
CA ASP A 11 -25.01 -27.79 1.66
C ASP A 11 -23.63 -27.39 2.20
N PRO A 12 -22.56 -27.44 1.40
CA PRO A 12 -21.27 -26.93 1.82
C PRO A 12 -21.41 -25.41 2.00
N GLU A 13 -21.21 -24.92 3.22
CA GLU A 13 -21.12 -23.48 3.48
C GLU A 13 -20.14 -22.85 2.50
N PRO A 14 -20.53 -21.78 1.78
CA PRO A 14 -19.62 -21.10 0.87
C PRO A 14 -18.40 -20.64 1.68
N PRO A 15 -17.18 -20.75 1.13
CA PRO A 15 -15.98 -20.35 1.85
C PRO A 15 -16.16 -18.93 2.33
N GLU A 16 -16.07 -18.72 3.65
CA GLU A 16 -16.09 -17.39 4.25
C GLU A 16 -15.12 -16.53 3.46
N CYS A 17 -15.66 -15.49 2.80
CA CYS A 17 -14.85 -14.53 2.08
C CYS A 17 -13.99 -13.84 3.13
N THR A 18 -12.77 -14.36 3.35
CA THR A 18 -11.80 -13.81 4.29
C THR A 18 -11.53 -12.39 3.82
N ARG A 19 -12.17 -11.41 4.48
CA ARG A 19 -11.99 -10.00 4.17
C ARG A 19 -10.51 -9.71 4.37
N LYS A 20 -9.79 -9.48 3.27
CA LYS A 20 -8.37 -9.12 3.33
C LYS A 20 -8.27 -7.79 4.05
N THR A 21 -7.51 -7.74 5.14
CA THR A 21 -7.21 -6.49 5.82
C THR A 21 -6.37 -5.63 4.89
N VAL A 22 -6.85 -4.43 4.58
CA VAL A 22 -6.14 -3.44 3.77
C VAL A 22 -5.62 -2.35 4.69
N HIS A 23 -4.32 -2.11 4.63
CA HIS A 23 -3.69 -0.97 5.31
C HIS A 23 -3.54 0.18 4.32
N CYS A 24 -4.08 1.35 4.66
CA CYS A 24 -4.02 2.54 3.82
C CYS A 24 -3.74 3.78 4.68
N PHE A 25 -3.19 4.82 4.04
CA PHE A 25 -3.02 6.13 4.65
C PHE A 25 -3.31 7.21 3.60
N TYR A 26 -3.62 8.41 4.07
CA TYR A 26 -3.70 9.61 3.25
C TYR A 26 -2.73 10.66 3.81
N MET A 27 -2.22 11.51 2.94
CA MET A 27 -1.29 12.57 3.32
C MET A 27 -1.54 13.79 2.45
N ILE A 28 -1.47 14.97 3.07
CA ILE A 28 -1.47 16.25 2.36
C ILE A 28 -0.05 16.50 1.88
N LEU A 29 0.12 16.64 0.57
CA LEU A 29 1.42 16.95 -0.02
C LEU A 29 1.76 18.43 0.20
N THR A 30 3.03 18.70 0.52
CA THR A 30 3.58 20.05 0.61
C THR A 30 4.25 20.45 -0.71
N ALA A 31 4.55 21.73 -0.90
CA ALA A 31 5.22 22.22 -2.11
C ALA A 31 6.59 21.54 -2.36
N SER A 32 7.30 21.12 -1.29
CA SER A 32 8.55 20.36 -1.43
C SER A 32 8.33 18.94 -1.96
N ASP A 33 7.22 18.29 -1.59
CA ASP A 33 6.89 16.93 -2.01
C ASP A 33 6.57 16.85 -3.52
N THR A 34 6.13 17.97 -4.11
CA THR A 34 5.78 18.08 -5.53
C THR A 34 6.92 18.64 -6.39
N SER A 35 8.08 18.92 -5.81
CA SER A 35 9.22 19.44 -6.56
C SER A 35 9.84 18.37 -7.47
N THR A 36 10.27 18.76 -8.67
CA THR A 36 10.82 17.82 -9.69
C THR A 36 12.14 17.17 -9.30
N HIS A 37 12.80 17.67 -8.26
CA HIS A 37 14.10 17.19 -7.79
C HIS A 37 13.98 16.46 -6.43
N GLY A 38 12.77 16.36 -5.88
CA GLY A 38 12.48 15.80 -4.57
C GLY A 38 11.65 14.51 -4.61
N GLY A 39 11.77 13.71 -3.55
CA GLY A 39 10.74 12.72 -3.20
C GLY A 39 9.74 13.32 -2.21
N PHE A 40 8.78 12.52 -1.76
CA PHE A 40 7.92 12.90 -0.64
C PHE A 40 8.33 12.20 0.65
N SER A 41 8.13 12.89 1.77
CA SER A 41 8.43 12.34 3.09
C SER A 41 7.20 11.65 3.68
N VAL A 42 7.30 10.36 3.96
CA VAL A 42 6.23 9.60 4.61
C VAL A 42 6.45 9.62 6.13
N LEU A 43 5.39 9.92 6.88
CA LEU A 43 5.42 9.82 8.34
C LEU A 43 5.74 8.38 8.76
N ARG A 44 6.55 8.23 9.81
CA ARG A 44 6.94 6.91 10.35
C ARG A 44 5.74 5.99 10.60
N LYS A 45 4.67 6.52 11.22
CA LYS A 45 3.45 5.75 11.49
C LYS A 45 2.86 5.15 10.21
N HIS A 46 2.70 5.97 9.16
CA HIS A 46 2.13 5.52 7.89
C HIS A 46 3.03 4.48 7.22
N ALA A 47 4.34 4.72 7.16
CA ALA A 47 5.28 3.78 6.56
C ALA A 47 5.26 2.41 7.28
N THR A 48 5.21 2.39 8.60
CA THR A 48 5.17 1.15 9.39
C THR A 48 3.86 0.37 9.23
N GLU A 49 2.73 1.07 9.08
CA GLU A 49 1.41 0.43 8.96
C GLU A 49 1.12 -0.09 7.55
N SER A 50 1.63 0.56 6.50
CA SER A 50 1.19 0.29 5.13
C SER A 50 2.27 -0.19 4.17
N LEU A 51 3.56 -0.09 4.51
CA LEU A 51 4.65 -0.46 3.62
C LEU A 51 5.37 -1.72 4.12
N PRO A 52 5.96 -2.51 3.21
CA PRO A 52 6.82 -3.61 3.62
C PRO A 52 8.00 -3.11 4.47
N PRO A 53 8.41 -3.86 5.51
CA PRO A 53 9.54 -3.48 6.35
C PRO A 53 10.86 -3.51 5.58
N PHE A 54 11.82 -2.71 6.01
CA PHE A 54 13.17 -2.75 5.44
C PHE A 54 13.97 -3.93 5.93
N ASP A 55 14.80 -4.45 5.04
CA ASP A 55 15.99 -5.20 5.42
C ASP A 55 17.09 -4.21 5.83
N ILE A 56 17.53 -4.28 7.10
CA ILE A 56 18.35 -3.24 7.76
C ILE A 56 19.86 -3.52 7.63
N ILE A 57 20.26 -4.45 6.76
CA ILE A 57 21.67 -4.86 6.61
C ILE A 57 22.51 -3.77 5.92
N GLN A 58 21.90 -2.85 5.17
CA GLN A 58 22.61 -1.83 4.38
C GLN A 58 22.82 -0.51 5.12
N SER A 59 23.90 0.22 4.80
CA SER A 59 24.17 1.56 5.33
C SER A 59 23.12 2.61 4.97
N THR A 60 22.36 2.38 3.89
CA THR A 60 21.18 3.18 3.51
C THR A 60 20.09 2.23 3.01
N PRO A 61 19.23 1.72 3.90
CA PRO A 61 18.20 0.75 3.54
C PRO A 61 17.29 1.33 2.46
N THR A 62 17.18 0.60 1.35
CA THR A 62 16.37 0.96 0.19
C THR A 62 15.61 -0.26 -0.31
N GLN A 63 14.35 -0.08 -0.70
CA GLN A 63 13.56 -1.08 -1.41
C GLN A 63 12.83 -0.44 -2.60
N GLU A 64 12.60 -1.22 -3.65
CA GLU A 64 11.74 -0.84 -4.75
C GLU A 64 10.33 -1.33 -4.47
N LEU A 65 9.34 -0.46 -4.64
CA LEU A 65 7.93 -0.75 -4.45
C LEU A 65 7.19 -0.45 -5.75
N ALA A 66 6.08 -1.15 -5.98
CA ALA A 66 5.18 -0.89 -7.08
C ALA A 66 3.74 -0.88 -6.55
N ALA A 67 2.92 0.04 -7.07
CA ALA A 67 1.52 0.15 -6.72
C ALA A 67 0.72 0.39 -7.98
N LYS A 68 -0.38 -0.33 -8.15
CA LYS A 68 -1.28 -0.19 -9.28
C LYS A 68 -2.26 0.95 -9.04
N ASP A 69 -2.35 1.90 -9.97
CA ASP A 69 -3.37 2.94 -9.93
C ASP A 69 -4.73 2.45 -10.43
N LEU A 70 -5.74 3.32 -10.40
CA LEU A 70 -7.10 2.99 -10.83
C LEU A 70 -7.21 2.69 -12.34
N HIS A 71 -6.25 3.17 -13.14
CA HIS A 71 -6.17 2.93 -14.58
C HIS A 71 -5.34 1.67 -14.92
N GLY A 72 -4.78 1.02 -13.91
CA GLY A 72 -4.01 -0.19 -14.03
C GLY A 72 -2.53 0.03 -14.33
N TYR A 73 -2.04 1.26 -14.29
CA TYR A 73 -0.62 1.56 -14.40
C TYR A 73 0.10 1.24 -13.08
N GLU A 74 1.28 0.62 -13.16
CA GLU A 74 2.04 0.16 -11.99
C GLU A 74 3.37 0.91 -11.87
N PRO A 75 3.38 2.18 -11.44
CA PRO A 75 4.60 2.92 -11.22
C PRO A 75 5.47 2.24 -10.17
N LYS A 76 6.76 2.18 -10.47
CA LYS A 76 7.79 1.80 -9.50
C LYS A 76 8.32 3.03 -8.76
N PHE A 77 8.52 2.90 -7.47
CA PHE A 77 9.03 3.94 -6.60
C PHE A 77 10.13 3.39 -5.68
N LYS A 78 11.13 4.23 -5.44
CA LYS A 78 12.26 3.89 -4.57
C LYS A 78 11.96 4.39 -3.16
N HIS A 79 11.84 3.47 -2.22
CA HIS A 79 11.65 3.75 -0.81
C HIS A 79 13.00 3.72 -0.09
N ILE A 80 13.38 4.82 0.52
CA ILE A 80 14.67 5.03 1.16
C ILE A 80 14.42 5.39 2.62
N LEU A 81 15.04 4.66 3.55
CA LEU A 81 15.12 5.07 4.94
C LEU A 81 16.32 6.00 5.13
N ARG A 82 16.07 7.27 5.49
CA ARG A 82 17.13 8.26 5.73
C ARG A 82 16.93 8.97 7.07
N GLY A 83 17.84 8.70 8.01
CA GLY A 83 17.74 9.24 9.37
C GLY A 83 16.49 8.72 10.09
N THR A 84 15.65 9.62 10.60
CA THR A 84 14.37 9.26 11.25
C THR A 84 13.19 9.18 10.28
N TYR A 85 13.37 9.60 9.03
CA TYR A 85 12.30 9.77 8.04
C TYR A 85 12.34 8.69 6.95
N PHE A 86 11.15 8.36 6.43
CA PHE A 86 10.98 7.52 5.25
C PHE A 86 10.76 8.40 4.04
N ILE A 87 11.56 8.21 2.99
CA ILE A 87 11.46 8.98 1.75
C ILE A 87 11.03 8.04 0.63
N LEU A 88 9.92 8.40 -0.02
CA LEU A 88 9.51 7.76 -1.26
C LEU A 88 9.90 8.70 -2.41
N SER A 89 10.87 8.29 -3.22
CA SER A 89 11.33 9.08 -4.37
C SER A 89 10.46 8.79 -5.59
N TYR A 90 9.76 9.82 -6.08
CA TYR A 90 9.09 9.82 -7.38
C TYR A 90 10.03 10.45 -8.41
N PHE A 91 10.45 9.70 -9.41
CA PHE A 91 11.18 10.31 -10.53
C PHE A 91 10.25 10.85 -11.62
N LYS A 92 8.96 10.45 -11.67
CA LYS A 92 8.09 10.74 -12.84
C LYS A 92 6.59 10.96 -12.59
N TYR A 93 6.04 10.62 -11.43
CA TYR A 93 4.57 10.42 -11.32
C TYR A 93 3.78 11.61 -10.77
N VAL A 94 4.39 12.50 -9.97
CA VAL A 94 3.71 13.70 -9.46
C VAL A 94 3.29 14.67 -10.58
N HIS A 95 3.98 14.62 -11.74
CA HIS A 95 3.59 15.37 -12.93
C HIS A 95 2.53 14.64 -13.80
N SER A 96 2.37 13.33 -13.65
CA SER A 96 1.41 12.52 -14.42
C SER A 96 0.05 12.44 -13.72
N LEU A 97 -0.01 12.54 -12.39
CA LEU A 97 -1.20 13.04 -11.71
C LEU A 97 -1.13 14.55 -11.82
N THR A 98 -1.76 15.13 -12.84
CA THR A 98 -2.17 16.53 -12.72
C THR A 98 -3.09 16.62 -11.50
N ILE A 99 -2.54 16.99 -10.34
CA ILE A 99 -3.29 17.44 -9.17
C ILE A 99 -3.80 18.82 -9.57
N ASN A 100 -4.86 18.84 -10.37
CA ASN A 100 -5.58 20.06 -10.69
C ASN A 100 -6.23 20.55 -9.39
N PHE A 101 -5.93 21.80 -9.00
CA PHE A 101 -6.63 22.51 -7.93
C PHE A 101 -8.09 22.77 -8.30
#